data_AF-A0A2D6BPF7-F1
#
_entry.id   AF-A0A2D6BPF7-F1
#
_cell.length_a   1.000
_cell.length_b   1.000
_cell.length_c   1.000
_cell.angle_alpha   90.00
_cell.angle_beta   90.00
_cell.angle_gamma   90.00
#
_symmetry.space_group_name_H-M   'P 1'
#
loop_
_entity.id
_entity.type
_entity.pdbx_description
1 polymer ?
#
loop_
_entity_poly.entity_id
_entity_poly.type
_entity_poly.pdbx_seq_one_letter_code
_entity_poly.pdbx_strand_id
1 'polypeptide(L)'
;MSDEGTSTLSLAEEIERLEGRVRESARDLASLRRRAQRGAQSEWATIREEWDGLDGRLRTAGLALGVVLFLGAYLFYMNLGWYADQRVLPRSSDWLLDQLPSWNLIPLLSWGWLALHAWAAVTAALYEPRRMPFLLFLLSLYLCVRTLYVFLSPIGAPAAILDMRELDSLFSYVAGEYTFQNEFIFSGHTAVPFLFFLFFERARHKAVMLAGSFAMAGAVLVTRNHYTVDVLSAYLVGYAIYSLARVSFTAVNPQLRGAVTSASPTLR
;
A
#
# COMPACT_ATOMS: atom_id res chain seq x y z
N MET A 1 39.24 -35.72 -54.21
CA MET A 1 39.40 -34.25 -54.31
C MET A 1 38.05 -33.60 -54.67
N SER A 2 36.97 -33.99 -53.98
CA SER A 2 35.59 -33.60 -54.34
C SER A 2 34.68 -33.39 -53.13
N ASP A 3 35.23 -33.14 -51.94
CA ASP A 3 34.46 -33.06 -50.69
C ASP A 3 34.48 -31.65 -50.03
N GLU A 4 35.36 -30.76 -50.48
CA GLU A 4 35.47 -29.38 -49.93
C GLU A 4 34.43 -28.41 -50.51
N GLY A 5 33.90 -28.67 -51.72
CA GLY A 5 32.94 -27.78 -52.39
C GLY A 5 31.52 -27.85 -51.82
N THR A 6 31.11 -29.00 -51.28
CA THR A 6 29.77 -29.24 -50.71
C THR A 6 29.66 -28.72 -49.28
N SER A 7 30.74 -28.83 -48.50
CA SER A 7 30.82 -28.31 -47.12
C SER A 7 30.75 -26.78 -47.05
N THR A 8 31.42 -26.10 -48.00
CA THR A 8 31.46 -24.63 -48.06
C THR A 8 30.13 -24.00 -48.50
N LEU A 9 29.38 -24.64 -49.40
CA LEU A 9 28.01 -24.24 -49.76
C LEU A 9 27.03 -24.38 -48.58
N SER A 10 27.11 -25.48 -47.82
CA SER A 10 26.30 -25.69 -46.61
C SER A 10 26.59 -24.66 -45.51
N LEU A 11 27.86 -24.27 -45.35
CA LEU A 11 28.27 -23.23 -44.40
C LEU A 11 27.76 -21.83 -44.80
N ALA A 12 27.78 -21.51 -46.10
CA ALA A 12 27.27 -20.24 -46.61
C ALA A 12 25.75 -20.11 -46.38
N GLU A 13 24.99 -21.19 -46.64
CA GLU A 13 23.54 -21.24 -46.38
C GLU A 13 23.21 -21.10 -44.89
N GLU A 14 24.01 -21.73 -44.01
CA GLU A 14 23.83 -21.61 -42.56
C GLU A 14 24.15 -20.21 -42.04
N ILE A 15 25.19 -19.56 -42.58
CA ILE A 15 25.50 -18.14 -42.28
C ILE A 15 24.36 -17.23 -42.73
N GLU A 16 23.85 -17.39 -43.95
CA GLU A 16 22.73 -16.57 -44.45
C GLU A 16 21.46 -16.75 -43.60
N ARG A 17 21.16 -17.98 -43.18
CA ARG A 17 20.07 -18.28 -42.26
C ARG A 17 20.26 -17.59 -40.90
N LEU A 18 21.46 -17.64 -40.34
CA LEU A 18 21.78 -16.97 -39.06
C LEU A 18 21.69 -15.46 -39.18
N GLU A 19 22.20 -14.86 -40.26
CA GLU A 19 22.04 -13.43 -40.53
C GLU A 19 20.57 -13.04 -40.65
N GLY A 20 19.75 -13.86 -41.33
CA GLY A 20 18.30 -13.68 -41.43
C GLY A 20 17.63 -13.60 -40.05
N ARG A 21 17.94 -14.56 -39.17
CA ARG A 21 17.44 -14.58 -37.78
C ARG A 21 17.88 -13.38 -36.97
N VAL A 22 19.12 -12.92 -37.15
CA VAL A 22 19.63 -11.71 -36.47
C VAL A 22 18.88 -10.47 -36.93
N ARG A 23 18.64 -10.32 -38.25
CA ARG A 23 17.86 -9.19 -38.81
C ARG A 23 16.41 -9.21 -38.32
N GLU A 24 15.77 -10.37 -38.26
CA GLU A 24 14.42 -10.52 -37.71
C GLU A 24 14.37 -10.14 -36.23
N SER A 25 15.27 -10.69 -35.42
CA SER A 25 15.40 -10.37 -33.99
C SER A 25 15.63 -8.86 -33.76
N ALA A 26 16.42 -8.21 -34.61
CA ALA A 26 16.66 -6.77 -34.54
C ALA A 26 15.39 -5.95 -34.85
N ARG A 27 14.57 -6.40 -35.81
CA ARG A 27 13.27 -5.76 -36.13
C ARG A 27 12.28 -5.93 -34.98
N ASP A 28 12.20 -7.12 -34.39
CA ASP A 28 11.34 -7.41 -33.25
C ASP A 28 11.72 -6.56 -32.05
N LEU A 29 13.02 -6.50 -31.72
CA LEU A 29 13.54 -5.66 -30.65
C LEU A 29 13.22 -4.18 -30.89
N ALA A 30 13.38 -3.69 -32.12
CA ALA A 30 13.00 -2.33 -32.49
C ALA A 30 11.49 -2.09 -32.34
N SER A 31 10.66 -3.08 -32.68
CA SER A 31 9.21 -3.00 -32.51
C SER A 31 8.80 -2.94 -31.03
N LEU A 32 9.43 -3.76 -30.18
CA LEU A 32 9.22 -3.79 -28.74
C LEU A 32 9.67 -2.48 -28.10
N ARG A 33 10.83 -1.95 -28.48
CA ARG A 33 11.30 -0.62 -28.03
C ARG A 33 10.31 0.49 -28.39
N ARG A 34 9.78 0.51 -29.62
CA ARG A 34 8.77 1.49 -30.04
C ARG A 34 7.45 1.33 -29.28
N ARG A 35 7.03 0.10 -28.97
CA ARG A 35 5.83 -0.15 -28.13
C ARG A 35 6.06 0.31 -26.70
N ALA A 36 7.21 0.01 -26.11
CA ALA A 36 7.58 0.44 -24.76
C ALA A 36 7.67 1.98 -24.66
N GLN A 37 8.30 2.64 -25.64
CA GLN A 37 8.37 4.10 -25.69
C GLN A 37 6.98 4.75 -25.82
N ARG A 38 6.11 4.22 -26.68
CA ARG A 38 4.72 4.71 -26.80
C ARG A 38 3.93 4.48 -25.50
N GLY A 39 4.10 3.32 -24.87
CA GLY A 39 3.52 3.03 -23.56
C GLY A 39 3.96 4.04 -22.51
N ALA A 40 5.26 4.27 -22.37
CA ALA A 40 5.80 5.26 -21.44
C ALA A 40 5.29 6.68 -21.75
N GLN A 41 5.24 7.10 -23.01
CA GLN A 41 4.68 8.40 -23.40
C GLN A 41 3.21 8.53 -23.03
N SER A 42 2.42 7.47 -23.22
CA SER A 42 1.00 7.46 -22.83
C SER A 42 0.83 7.54 -21.31
N GLU A 43 1.63 6.81 -20.54
CA GLU A 43 1.61 6.89 -19.06
C GLU A 43 1.97 8.30 -18.57
N TRP A 44 3.01 8.90 -19.13
CA TRP A 44 3.41 10.27 -18.81
C TRP A 44 2.32 11.29 -19.16
N ALA A 45 1.62 11.10 -20.27
CA ALA A 45 0.49 11.96 -20.63
C ALA A 45 -0.64 11.86 -19.61
N THR A 46 -1.00 10.65 -19.16
CA THR A 46 -2.00 10.45 -18.11
C THR A 46 -1.60 11.10 -16.78
N ILE A 47 -0.34 10.93 -16.35
CA ILE A 47 0.15 11.57 -15.12
C ILE A 47 0.04 13.08 -15.26
N ARG A 48 0.53 13.64 -16.38
CA ARG A 48 0.48 15.09 -16.60
C ARG A 48 -0.95 15.62 -16.59
N GLU A 49 -1.88 14.95 -17.26
CA GLU A 49 -3.29 15.34 -17.26
C GLU A 49 -3.87 15.38 -15.84
N GLU A 50 -3.59 14.37 -15.00
CA GLU A 50 -4.02 14.34 -13.61
C GLU A 50 -3.50 15.54 -12.82
N TRP A 51 -2.22 15.88 -12.99
CA TRP A 51 -1.54 17.00 -12.32
C TRP A 51 -1.98 18.37 -12.84
N ASP A 52 -2.14 18.56 -14.15
CA ASP A 52 -2.66 19.80 -14.76
C ASP A 52 -4.09 20.08 -14.26
N GLY A 53 -4.83 19.04 -13.89
CA GLY A 53 -6.12 19.21 -13.23
C GLY A 53 -6.05 19.86 -11.84
N LEU A 54 -4.89 19.98 -11.19
CA LEU A 54 -4.79 20.50 -9.81
C LEU A 54 -4.93 22.04 -9.69
N ASP A 55 -4.99 22.78 -10.80
CA ASP A 55 -4.89 24.25 -10.88
C ASP A 55 -5.97 25.09 -10.14
N GLY A 56 -6.85 24.46 -9.36
CA GLY A 56 -7.82 25.14 -8.51
C GLY A 56 -7.26 25.52 -7.15
N ARG A 57 -7.35 26.81 -6.77
CA ARG A 57 -7.06 27.30 -5.39
C ARG A 57 -7.75 26.48 -4.29
N LEU A 58 -8.94 25.95 -4.57
CA LEU A 58 -9.69 25.09 -3.66
C LEU A 58 -9.06 23.69 -3.48
N ARG A 59 -8.43 23.14 -4.53
CA ARG A 59 -7.75 21.83 -4.47
C ARG A 59 -6.44 21.93 -3.72
N THR A 60 -5.67 22.99 -3.94
CA THR A 60 -4.43 23.26 -3.19
C THR A 60 -4.71 23.57 -1.72
N ALA A 61 -5.74 24.37 -1.42
CA ALA A 61 -6.20 24.59 -0.05
C ALA A 61 -6.70 23.31 0.62
N GLY A 62 -7.46 22.47 -0.11
CA GLY A 62 -7.91 21.16 0.38
C GLY A 62 -6.76 20.20 0.65
N LEU A 63 -5.73 20.19 -0.20
CA LEU A 63 -4.50 19.43 0.03
C LEU A 63 -3.75 19.91 1.27
N ALA A 64 -3.54 21.22 1.40
CA ALA A 64 -2.87 21.81 2.57
C ALA A 64 -3.63 21.50 3.87
N LEU A 65 -4.96 21.66 3.86
CA LEU A 65 -5.81 21.29 4.99
C LEU A 65 -5.71 19.79 5.29
N GLY A 66 -5.74 18.93 4.26
CA GLY A 66 -5.56 17.50 4.41
C GLY A 66 -4.23 17.14 5.07
N VAL A 67 -3.12 17.81 4.68
CA VAL A 67 -1.80 17.62 5.30
C VAL A 67 -1.83 18.04 6.77
N VAL A 68 -2.40 19.21 7.09
CA VAL A 68 -2.51 19.68 8.48
C VAL A 68 -3.34 18.72 9.33
N LEU A 69 -4.48 18.25 8.82
CA LEU A 69 -5.32 17.27 9.52
C LEU A 69 -4.58 15.95 9.73
N PHE A 70 -3.84 15.48 8.72
CA PHE A 70 -3.08 14.23 8.80
C PHE A 70 -1.95 14.32 9.82
N LEU A 71 -1.18 15.41 9.79
CA LEU A 71 -0.12 15.64 10.78
C LEU A 71 -0.69 15.79 12.18
N GLY A 72 -1.80 16.51 12.35
CA GLY A 72 -2.50 16.62 13.62
C GLY A 72 -2.98 15.26 14.15
N ALA A 73 -3.62 14.46 13.30
CA ALA A 73 -4.07 13.11 13.65
C ALA A 73 -2.91 12.16 13.96
N TYR A 74 -1.80 12.28 13.23
CA TYR A 74 -0.58 11.53 13.49
C TYR A 74 0.02 11.90 14.84
N LEU A 75 0.19 13.19 15.15
CA LEU A 75 0.69 13.63 16.45
C LEU A 75 -0.23 13.20 17.60
N PHE A 76 -1.55 13.26 17.39
CA PHE A 76 -2.55 12.75 18.34
C PHE A 76 -2.37 11.24 18.58
N TYR A 77 -2.22 10.46 17.51
CA TYR A 77 -1.94 9.03 17.59
C TYR A 77 -0.65 8.73 18.35
N MET A 78 0.44 9.44 18.04
CA MET A 78 1.73 9.23 18.69
C MET A 78 1.69 9.54 20.19
N ASN A 79 1.02 10.61 20.58
CA ASN A 79 0.95 11.02 21.98
C ASN A 79 0.11 10.06 22.83
N LEU A 80 -1.10 9.72 22.37
CA LEU A 80 -1.98 8.80 23.11
C LEU A 80 -1.52 7.35 22.98
N GLY A 81 -0.91 6.97 21.86
CA GLY A 81 -0.30 5.65 21.65
C GLY A 81 0.83 5.42 22.65
N TRP A 82 1.71 6.40 22.85
CA TRP A 82 2.75 6.34 23.87
C TRP A 82 2.18 6.15 25.28
N TYR A 83 1.14 6.90 25.64
CA TYR A 83 0.47 6.72 26.92
C TYR A 83 -0.17 5.33 27.04
N ALA A 84 -0.84 4.86 25.98
CA ALA A 84 -1.47 3.55 25.95
C ALA A 84 -0.44 2.42 26.14
N ASP A 85 0.75 2.59 25.55
CA ASP A 85 1.85 1.63 25.61
C ASP A 85 2.38 1.39 27.02
N GLN A 86 2.37 2.43 27.86
CA GLN A 86 2.86 2.36 29.24
C GLN A 86 1.90 1.67 30.22
N ARG A 87 0.66 1.37 29.80
CA ARG A 87 -0.34 0.77 30.68
C ARG A 87 -0.11 -0.73 30.83
N VAL A 88 -0.17 -1.21 32.06
CA VAL A 88 -0.24 -2.64 32.35
C VAL A 88 -1.69 -3.09 32.15
N LEU A 89 -1.96 -3.72 31.01
CA LEU A 89 -3.30 -4.20 30.65
C LEU A 89 -3.37 -5.73 30.69
N PRO A 90 -4.51 -6.31 31.12
CA PRO A 90 -4.70 -7.75 31.10
C PRO A 90 -4.70 -8.31 29.68
N ARG A 91 -4.24 -9.55 29.52
CA ARG A 91 -4.27 -10.27 28.24
C ARG A 91 -5.66 -10.87 28.01
N SER A 92 -6.05 -10.98 26.75
CA SER A 92 -7.25 -11.72 26.34
C SER A 92 -6.88 -13.13 25.88
N SER A 93 -7.85 -14.03 25.90
CA SER A 93 -7.74 -15.34 25.24
C SER A 93 -8.18 -15.25 23.78
N ASP A 94 -7.55 -16.01 22.90
CA ASP A 94 -7.87 -16.06 21.47
C ASP A 94 -7.62 -17.46 20.91
N TRP A 95 -8.71 -18.20 20.75
CA TRP A 95 -8.66 -19.60 20.32
C TRP A 95 -7.95 -19.79 18.98
N LEU A 96 -8.19 -18.93 17.98
CA LEU A 96 -7.57 -19.10 16.67
C LEU A 96 -6.06 -18.82 16.75
N LEU A 97 -5.69 -17.75 17.46
CA LEU A 97 -4.29 -17.40 17.66
C LEU A 97 -3.51 -18.50 18.38
N ASP A 98 -4.16 -19.18 19.34
CA ASP A 98 -3.58 -20.30 20.09
C ASP A 98 -3.30 -21.53 19.20
N GLN A 99 -4.04 -21.71 18.09
CA GLN A 99 -3.80 -22.81 17.14
C GLN A 99 -2.71 -22.50 16.12
N LEU A 100 -2.32 -21.23 15.96
CA LEU A 100 -1.39 -20.82 14.91
C LEU A 100 0.07 -21.03 15.34
N PRO A 101 0.95 -21.42 14.39
CA PRO A 101 2.37 -21.47 14.66
C PRO A 101 2.91 -20.05 14.90
N SER A 102 3.99 -19.96 15.68
CA SER A 102 4.74 -18.72 15.83
C SER A 102 5.98 -18.76 14.94
N TRP A 103 5.94 -18.01 13.84
CA TRP A 103 7.09 -17.84 12.95
C TRP A 103 7.52 -16.39 12.93
N ASN A 104 8.83 -16.17 12.82
CA ASN A 104 9.38 -14.83 12.70
C ASN A 104 9.10 -14.26 11.29
N LEU A 105 7.97 -13.56 11.18
CA LEU A 105 7.61 -12.74 10.01
C LEU A 105 7.76 -11.24 10.32
N ILE A 106 8.55 -10.87 11.32
CA ILE A 106 8.79 -9.47 11.68
C ILE A 106 9.35 -8.67 10.49
N PRO A 107 10.30 -9.17 9.67
CA PRO A 107 10.77 -8.41 8.50
C PRO A 107 9.66 -8.09 7.48
N LEU A 108 8.63 -8.94 7.40
CA LEU A 108 7.45 -8.66 6.57
C LEU A 108 6.58 -7.58 7.22
N LEU A 109 6.38 -7.64 8.54
CA LEU A 109 5.63 -6.61 9.28
C LEU A 109 6.31 -5.24 9.29
N SER A 110 7.63 -5.17 9.32
CA SER A 110 8.38 -3.92 9.32
C SER A 110 8.60 -3.41 7.89
N TRP A 111 9.53 -4.01 7.17
CA TRP A 111 9.97 -3.57 5.84
C TRP A 111 8.93 -3.84 4.77
N GLY A 112 8.22 -4.97 4.84
CA GLY A 112 7.15 -5.27 3.90
C GLY A 112 5.98 -4.29 4.03
N TRP A 113 5.59 -3.95 5.25
CA TRP A 113 4.56 -2.94 5.49
C TRP A 113 5.00 -1.55 5.04
N LEU A 114 6.24 -1.14 5.36
CA LEU A 114 6.81 0.12 4.89
C LEU A 114 6.86 0.18 3.36
N ALA A 115 7.26 -0.91 2.69
CA ALA A 115 7.29 -1.00 1.24
C ALA A 115 5.89 -0.86 0.62
N LEU A 116 4.86 -1.46 1.23
CA LEU A 116 3.47 -1.28 0.80
C LEU A 116 3.02 0.19 0.94
N HIS A 117 3.40 0.86 2.02
CA HIS A 117 3.06 2.27 2.25
C HIS A 117 3.78 3.20 1.28
N ALA A 118 5.08 2.97 1.07
CA ALA A 118 5.86 3.72 0.10
C ALA A 118 5.30 3.53 -1.32
N TRP A 119 4.97 2.29 -1.70
CA TRP A 119 4.30 1.99 -2.97
C TRP A 119 2.98 2.74 -3.09
N ALA A 120 2.13 2.70 -2.07
CA ALA A 120 0.83 3.37 -2.07
C ALA A 120 0.97 4.90 -2.16
N ALA A 121 1.88 5.50 -1.39
CA ALA A 121 2.11 6.95 -1.41
C ALA A 121 2.63 7.42 -2.78
N VAL A 122 3.61 6.71 -3.35
CA VAL A 122 4.16 7.03 -4.67
C VAL A 122 3.10 6.86 -5.76
N THR A 123 2.36 5.75 -5.76
CA THR A 123 1.33 5.50 -6.78
C THR A 123 0.15 6.47 -6.67
N ALA A 124 -0.27 6.84 -5.46
CA ALA A 124 -1.31 7.84 -5.26
C ALA A 124 -0.86 9.24 -5.75
N ALA A 125 0.37 9.64 -5.44
CA ALA A 125 0.92 10.91 -5.90
C ALA A 125 1.09 10.97 -7.43
N LEU A 126 1.53 9.88 -8.06
CA LEU A 126 1.74 9.84 -9.50
C LEU A 126 0.42 9.75 -10.28
N TYR A 127 -0.50 8.87 -9.86
CA TYR A 127 -1.63 8.48 -10.69
C TYR A 127 -2.99 9.00 -10.22
N GLU A 128 -3.11 9.43 -8.96
CA GLU A 128 -4.36 9.91 -8.39
C GLU A 128 -4.21 11.21 -7.57
N PRO A 129 -3.40 12.20 -8.01
CA PRO A 129 -3.10 13.40 -7.23
C PRO A 129 -4.36 14.23 -6.90
N ARG A 130 -5.38 14.21 -7.77
CA ARG A 130 -6.66 14.89 -7.54
C ARG A 130 -7.44 14.34 -6.34
N ARG A 131 -7.16 13.09 -5.96
CA ARG A 131 -7.80 12.37 -4.86
C ARG A 131 -6.98 12.43 -3.58
N MET A 132 -5.77 13.01 -3.62
CA MET A 132 -4.89 13.16 -2.44
C MET A 132 -5.55 13.88 -1.25
N PRO A 133 -6.32 14.98 -1.44
CA PRO A 133 -7.03 15.60 -0.32
C PRO A 133 -8.00 14.63 0.39
N PHE A 134 -8.69 13.78 -0.40
CA PHE A 134 -9.56 12.74 0.15
C PHE A 134 -8.77 11.64 0.85
N LEU A 135 -7.65 11.19 0.27
CA LEU A 135 -6.76 10.21 0.90
C LEU A 135 -6.25 10.69 2.26
N LEU A 136 -5.74 11.93 2.32
CA LEU A 136 -5.25 12.50 3.56
C LEU A 136 -6.36 12.62 4.60
N PHE A 137 -7.56 13.07 4.20
CA PHE A 137 -8.71 13.10 5.08
C PHE A 137 -9.10 11.70 5.59
N LEU A 138 -9.14 10.70 4.71
CA LEU A 138 -9.41 9.30 5.05
C LEU A 138 -8.41 8.76 6.07
N LEU A 139 -7.11 8.95 5.83
CA LEU A 139 -6.04 8.51 6.74
C LEU A 139 -6.06 9.28 8.06
N SER A 140 -6.40 10.57 8.04
CA SER A 140 -6.59 11.38 9.25
C SER A 140 -7.73 10.83 10.10
N LEU A 141 -8.89 10.59 9.49
CA LEU A 141 -10.06 10.04 10.18
C LEU A 141 -9.76 8.65 10.74
N TYR A 142 -9.07 7.82 9.95
CA TYR A 142 -8.61 6.50 10.37
C TYR A 142 -7.72 6.59 11.62
N LEU A 143 -6.70 7.46 11.62
CA LEU A 143 -5.80 7.63 12.75
C LEU A 143 -6.56 8.11 13.99
N CYS A 144 -7.48 9.08 13.86
CA CYS A 144 -8.30 9.54 14.97
C CYS A 144 -9.13 8.40 15.58
N VAL A 145 -9.87 7.65 14.76
CA VAL A 145 -10.69 6.53 15.23
C VAL A 145 -9.80 5.45 15.86
N ARG A 146 -8.72 5.04 15.19
CA ARG A 146 -7.76 4.07 15.74
C ARG A 146 -7.22 4.50 17.10
N THR A 147 -6.81 5.75 17.24
CA THR A 147 -6.26 6.29 18.49
C THR A 147 -7.26 6.13 19.63
N LEU A 148 -8.54 6.42 19.39
CA LEU A 148 -9.58 6.24 20.39
C LEU A 148 -9.75 4.77 20.78
N TYR A 149 -9.73 3.84 19.83
CA TYR A 149 -9.80 2.41 20.13
C TYR A 149 -8.59 1.92 20.91
N VAL A 150 -7.38 2.28 20.51
CA VAL A 150 -6.14 1.91 21.22
C VAL A 150 -6.14 2.50 22.64
N PHE A 151 -6.48 3.78 22.79
CA PHE A 151 -6.52 4.43 24.09
C PHE A 151 -7.63 3.87 24.99
N LEU A 152 -8.82 3.56 24.47
CA LEU A 152 -9.92 3.03 25.29
C LEU A 152 -9.87 1.50 25.46
N SER A 153 -9.00 0.82 24.72
CA SER A 153 -8.83 -0.62 24.80
C SER A 153 -8.46 -1.07 26.21
N PRO A 154 -9.19 -2.02 26.80
CA PRO A 154 -8.85 -2.62 28.09
C PRO A 154 -7.91 -3.82 27.94
N ILE A 155 -7.54 -4.23 26.73
CA ILE A 155 -6.72 -5.42 26.46
C ILE A 155 -5.26 -5.04 26.14
N GLY A 156 -4.34 -5.80 26.70
CA GLY A 156 -2.90 -5.72 26.43
C GLY A 156 -2.41 -6.81 25.48
N ALA A 157 -1.10 -6.89 25.31
CA ALA A 157 -0.46 -7.76 24.31
C ALA A 157 -0.79 -9.24 24.39
N PRO A 158 -0.98 -9.91 23.23
CA PRO A 158 -1.08 -11.37 23.19
C PRO A 158 0.12 -12.04 23.87
N ALA A 159 -0.11 -13.25 24.40
CA ALA A 159 0.98 -14.05 24.94
C ALA A 159 1.97 -14.43 23.82
N ALA A 160 3.27 -14.40 24.15
CA ALA A 160 4.34 -14.74 23.20
C ALA A 160 4.31 -13.92 21.89
N ILE A 161 3.97 -12.63 22.01
CA ILE A 161 4.21 -11.66 20.93
C ILE A 161 5.68 -11.69 20.52
N LEU A 162 5.93 -11.72 19.22
CA LEU A 162 7.26 -11.49 18.68
C LEU A 162 7.48 -9.98 18.62
N ASP A 163 8.32 -9.45 19.51
CA ASP A 163 8.52 -8.01 19.64
C ASP A 163 9.32 -7.46 18.44
N MET A 164 8.66 -6.60 17.65
CA MET A 164 9.29 -5.92 16.52
C MET A 164 10.44 -4.99 16.96
N ARG A 165 10.37 -4.41 18.17
CA ARG A 165 11.43 -3.54 18.74
C ARG A 165 12.73 -4.28 18.94
N GLU A 166 12.63 -5.53 19.37
CA GLU A 166 13.78 -6.38 19.67
C GLU A 166 14.28 -7.10 18.41
N LEU A 167 13.36 -7.60 17.59
CA LEU A 167 13.68 -8.47 16.46
C LEU A 167 14.03 -7.70 15.17
N ASP A 168 13.71 -6.40 15.08
CA ASP A 168 14.10 -5.53 13.96
C ASP A 168 14.60 -4.17 14.44
N SER A 169 15.70 -4.21 15.20
CA SER A 169 16.33 -3.02 15.77
C SER A 169 16.78 -1.99 14.73
N LEU A 170 17.12 -2.41 13.50
CA LEU A 170 17.43 -1.48 12.41
C LEU A 170 16.19 -0.71 11.99
N PHE A 171 15.05 -1.39 11.82
CA PHE A 171 13.80 -0.72 11.53
C PHE A 171 13.40 0.22 12.67
N SER A 172 13.47 -0.22 13.94
CA SER A 172 13.18 0.66 15.09
C SER A 172 14.13 1.85 15.19
N TYR A 173 15.39 1.71 14.78
CA TYR A 173 16.32 2.84 14.72
C TYR A 173 15.94 3.85 13.62
N VAL A 174 15.57 3.36 12.43
CA VAL A 174 15.23 4.20 11.27
C VAL A 174 13.84 4.83 11.43
N ALA A 175 12.88 4.05 11.90
CA ALA A 175 11.50 4.47 12.12
C ALA A 175 11.32 5.21 13.44
N GLY A 176 12.25 5.09 14.41
CA GLY A 176 12.14 5.62 15.77
C GLY A 176 11.47 4.63 16.75
N GLU A 177 11.44 4.96 18.05
CA GLU A 177 10.69 4.23 19.10
C GLU A 177 9.15 4.33 18.92
N TYR A 178 8.68 4.39 17.68
CA TYR A 178 7.29 4.55 17.28
C TYR A 178 6.59 3.21 17.04
N THR A 179 7.14 2.15 17.63
CA THR A 179 6.57 0.80 17.64
C THR A 179 5.97 0.57 19.01
N PHE A 180 4.64 0.63 19.09
CA PHE A 180 3.93 0.41 20.34
C PHE A 180 3.65 -1.09 20.52
N GLN A 181 3.80 -1.55 21.75
CA GLN A 181 3.48 -2.90 22.19
C GLN A 181 2.02 -3.04 22.64
N ASN A 182 1.27 -1.98 22.94
CA ASN A 182 -0.16 -2.06 23.33
C ASN A 182 -1.15 -1.44 22.32
N GLU A 183 -0.95 -1.66 21.02
CA GLU A 183 -1.78 -1.06 19.94
C GLU A 183 -2.71 -2.03 19.19
N PHE A 184 -3.41 -2.89 19.93
CA PHE A 184 -4.05 -4.07 19.33
C PHE A 184 -5.37 -3.79 18.62
N ILE A 185 -6.25 -2.92 19.13
CA ILE A 185 -7.57 -2.73 18.53
C ILE A 185 -7.61 -1.52 17.59
N PHE A 186 -7.93 -1.66 16.31
CA PHE A 186 -7.89 -2.88 15.46
C PHE A 186 -6.53 -2.97 14.76
N SER A 187 -6.28 -3.92 13.85
CA SER A 187 -4.93 -4.05 13.25
C SER A 187 -4.60 -2.97 12.22
N GLY A 188 -3.54 -2.19 12.46
CA GLY A 188 -3.09 -1.15 11.54
C GLY A 188 -2.33 -1.70 10.33
N HIS A 189 -1.56 -2.75 10.56
CA HIS A 189 -0.90 -3.53 9.51
C HIS A 189 -1.89 -4.07 8.47
N THR A 190 -3.09 -4.43 8.91
CA THR A 190 -4.16 -4.93 8.05
C THR A 190 -5.01 -3.81 7.44
N ALA A 191 -5.44 -2.85 8.28
CA ALA A 191 -6.41 -1.84 7.90
C ALA A 191 -5.88 -0.84 6.87
N VAL A 192 -4.64 -0.35 7.02
CA VAL A 192 -4.16 0.70 6.13
C VAL A 192 -4.00 0.21 4.68
N PRO A 193 -3.38 -0.96 4.41
CA PRO A 193 -3.40 -1.53 3.05
C PRO A 193 -4.82 -1.78 2.53
N PHE A 194 -5.75 -2.19 3.38
CA PHE A 194 -7.16 -2.34 3.00
C PHE A 194 -7.82 -1.00 2.61
N LEU A 195 -7.55 0.07 3.36
CA LEU A 195 -8.01 1.42 3.01
C LEU A 195 -7.41 1.89 1.68
N PHE A 196 -6.14 1.61 1.41
CA PHE A 196 -5.54 1.88 0.10
C PHE A 196 -6.20 1.07 -1.02
N PHE A 197 -6.58 -0.19 -0.77
CA PHE A 197 -7.38 -0.97 -1.72
C PHE A 197 -8.73 -0.30 -2.04
N LEU A 198 -9.42 0.24 -1.04
CA LEU A 198 -10.68 0.96 -1.23
C LEU A 198 -10.48 2.33 -1.90
N PHE A 199 -9.33 2.95 -1.66
CA PHE A 199 -8.93 4.21 -2.28
C PHE A 199 -8.67 4.02 -3.78
N PHE A 200 -7.69 3.20 -4.17
CA PHE A 200 -7.25 3.11 -5.57
C PHE A 200 -8.37 2.71 -6.55
N GLU A 201 -8.33 3.29 -7.75
CA GLU A 201 -9.25 2.96 -8.84
C GLU A 201 -8.69 1.88 -9.77
N ARG A 202 -7.38 1.91 -10.05
CA ARG A 202 -6.76 0.99 -11.00
C ARG A 202 -6.66 -0.42 -10.42
N ALA A 203 -7.22 -1.40 -11.14
CA ALA A 203 -7.29 -2.80 -10.71
C ALA A 203 -5.94 -3.38 -10.23
N ARG A 204 -4.84 -3.03 -10.91
CA ARG A 204 -3.48 -3.44 -10.49
C ARG A 204 -3.13 -2.96 -9.08
N HIS A 205 -3.33 -1.68 -8.78
CA HIS A 205 -2.98 -1.13 -7.47
C HIS A 205 -3.92 -1.65 -6.39
N LYS A 206 -5.22 -1.81 -6.70
CA LYS A 206 -6.19 -2.46 -5.82
C LYS A 206 -5.75 -3.88 -5.45
N ALA A 207 -5.38 -4.68 -6.44
CA ALA A 207 -4.95 -6.07 -6.22
C ALA A 207 -3.70 -6.14 -5.34
N VAL A 208 -2.69 -5.29 -5.58
CA VAL A 208 -1.47 -5.24 -4.75
C VAL A 208 -1.82 -4.87 -3.31
N MET A 209 -2.67 -3.88 -3.09
CA MET A 209 -3.05 -3.43 -1.74
C MET A 209 -3.92 -4.45 -1.00
N LEU A 210 -4.84 -5.13 -1.70
CA LEU A 210 -5.67 -6.17 -1.11
C LEU A 210 -4.84 -7.42 -0.74
N ALA A 211 -3.97 -7.86 -1.66
CA ALA A 211 -3.05 -8.96 -1.39
C ALA A 211 -2.09 -8.61 -0.24
N GLY A 212 -1.57 -7.37 -0.22
CA GLY A 212 -0.77 -6.85 0.87
C GLY A 212 -1.52 -6.86 2.20
N SER A 213 -2.79 -6.44 2.21
CA SER A 213 -3.64 -6.48 3.41
C SER A 213 -3.80 -7.90 3.96
N PHE A 214 -4.08 -8.89 3.11
CA PHE A 214 -4.19 -10.28 3.53
C PHE A 214 -2.85 -10.86 3.99
N ALA A 215 -1.75 -10.51 3.33
CA ALA A 215 -0.41 -10.92 3.76
C ALA A 215 -0.08 -10.36 5.15
N MET A 216 -0.39 -9.08 5.40
CA MET A 216 -0.21 -8.45 6.70
C MET A 216 -1.12 -9.07 7.76
N ALA A 217 -2.39 -9.35 7.44
CA ALA A 217 -3.32 -10.04 8.33
C ALA A 217 -2.77 -11.41 8.78
N GLY A 218 -2.24 -12.21 7.86
CA GLY A 218 -1.60 -13.48 8.19
C GLY A 218 -0.34 -13.28 9.04
N ALA A 219 0.52 -12.33 8.66
CA ALA A 219 1.77 -12.07 9.35
C ALA A 219 1.56 -11.60 10.80
N VAL A 220 0.58 -10.74 11.07
CA VAL A 220 0.31 -10.27 12.45
C VAL A 220 -0.24 -11.37 13.35
N LEU A 221 -0.99 -12.33 12.81
CA LEU A 221 -1.48 -13.47 13.59
C LEU A 221 -0.34 -14.46 13.86
N VAL A 222 0.45 -14.80 12.85
CA VAL A 222 1.59 -15.73 12.99
C VAL A 222 2.66 -15.18 13.93
N THR A 223 2.87 -13.87 13.97
CA THR A 223 3.81 -13.21 14.90
C THR A 223 3.16 -12.83 16.23
N ARG A 224 1.85 -13.11 16.41
CA ARG A 224 1.04 -12.72 17.58
C ARG A 224 1.11 -11.23 17.92
N ASN A 225 1.31 -10.39 16.91
CA ASN A 225 1.26 -8.93 17.03
C ASN A 225 -0.18 -8.38 17.01
N HIS A 226 -1.18 -9.22 16.78
CA HIS A 226 -2.59 -8.87 16.91
C HIS A 226 -3.42 -10.09 17.27
N TYR A 227 -4.53 -9.86 17.98
CA TYR A 227 -5.59 -10.85 18.12
C TYR A 227 -6.38 -10.98 16.81
N THR A 228 -7.03 -12.13 16.63
CA THR A 228 -7.95 -12.42 15.53
C THR A 228 -9.04 -11.36 15.41
N VAL A 229 -9.59 -10.91 16.53
CA VAL A 229 -10.64 -9.88 16.54
C VAL A 229 -10.13 -8.54 16.00
N ASP A 230 -8.86 -8.22 16.18
CA ASP A 230 -8.24 -6.99 15.69
C ASP A 230 -8.14 -7.01 14.16
N VAL A 231 -7.81 -8.16 13.59
CA VAL A 231 -7.71 -8.37 12.14
C VAL A 231 -9.08 -8.31 11.49
N LEU A 232 -10.09 -8.98 12.08
CA LEU A 232 -11.46 -8.91 11.57
C LEU A 232 -12.04 -7.49 11.66
N SER A 233 -11.81 -6.82 12.80
CA SER A 233 -12.22 -5.44 13.02
C SER A 233 -11.54 -4.48 12.04
N ALA A 234 -10.31 -4.77 11.61
CA ALA A 234 -9.61 -3.95 10.62
C ALA A 234 -10.36 -3.84 9.29
N TYR A 235 -10.97 -4.92 8.82
CA TYR A 235 -11.78 -4.90 7.60
C TYR A 235 -13.13 -4.22 7.83
N LEU A 236 -13.83 -4.56 8.90
CA LEU A 236 -15.17 -4.03 9.17
C LEU A 236 -15.14 -2.54 9.51
N VAL A 237 -14.33 -2.16 10.50
CA VAL A 237 -14.18 -0.77 10.94
C VAL A 237 -13.45 0.04 9.86
N GLY A 238 -12.47 -0.53 9.17
CA GLY A 238 -11.82 0.12 8.03
C GLY A 238 -12.82 0.48 6.93
N TYR A 239 -13.72 -0.43 6.55
CA TYR A 239 -14.76 -0.13 5.57
C TYR A 239 -15.77 0.92 6.07
N ALA A 240 -16.13 0.87 7.36
CA ALA A 240 -16.99 1.87 7.97
C ALA A 240 -16.35 3.27 7.96
N ILE A 241 -15.06 3.37 8.29
CA ILE A 241 -14.27 4.61 8.22
C ILE A 241 -14.21 5.11 6.79
N TYR A 242 -13.93 4.24 5.82
CA TYR A 242 -13.91 4.63 4.41
C TYR A 242 -15.26 5.20 3.97
N SER A 243 -16.36 4.51 4.32
CA SER A 243 -17.71 4.95 3.97
C SER A 243 -18.06 6.30 4.62
N LEU A 244 -17.72 6.47 5.91
CA LEU A 244 -17.90 7.72 6.63
C LEU A 244 -17.06 8.85 6.01
N ALA A 245 -15.78 8.59 5.71
CA ALA A 245 -14.90 9.55 5.07
C ALA A 245 -15.49 10.02 3.72
N ARG A 246 -16.01 9.08 2.93
CA ARG A 246 -16.60 9.36 1.61
C ARG A 246 -17.82 10.27 1.73
N VAL A 247 -18.71 10.00 2.68
CA VAL A 247 -19.90 10.82 2.92
C VAL A 247 -19.51 12.20 3.46
N SER A 248 -18.71 12.26 4.53
CA SER A 248 -18.32 13.51 5.17
C SER A 248 -17.51 14.42 4.25
N PHE A 249 -16.54 13.86 3.51
CA PHE A 249 -15.70 14.63 2.61
C PHE A 249 -16.51 15.24 1.46
N THR A 250 -17.44 14.48 0.87
CA THR A 250 -18.27 14.98 -0.24
C THR A 250 -19.36 15.93 0.21
N ALA A 251 -19.84 15.83 1.45
CA ALA A 251 -20.77 16.81 2.04
C ALA A 251 -20.10 18.18 2.22
N VAL A 252 -18.84 18.21 2.68
CA VAL A 252 -18.07 19.44 2.88
C VAL A 252 -17.48 19.98 1.57
N ASN A 253 -17.17 19.10 0.62
CA ASN A 253 -16.58 19.46 -0.67
C ASN A 253 -17.41 18.93 -1.85
N PRO A 254 -18.62 19.46 -2.11
CA PRO A 254 -19.48 18.98 -3.20
C PRO A 254 -18.81 19.03 -4.57
N GLN A 255 -17.91 20.01 -4.78
CA GLN A 255 -17.15 20.21 -6.02
C GLN A 255 -16.09 19.12 -6.25
N LEU A 256 -15.67 18.41 -5.19
CA LEU A 256 -14.71 17.30 -5.26
C LEU A 256 -15.39 15.93 -5.28
N ARG A 257 -16.74 15.89 -5.35
CA ARG A 257 -17.51 14.65 -5.36
C ARG A 257 -17.15 13.74 -6.52
N GLY A 258 -16.88 14.31 -7.71
CA GLY A 258 -16.42 13.55 -8.87
C GLY A 258 -15.17 12.73 -8.58
N ALA A 259 -14.15 13.35 -7.96
CA ALA A 259 -12.90 12.70 -7.60
C ALA A 259 -13.04 11.62 -6.52
N VAL A 260 -14.17 11.54 -5.81
CA VAL A 260 -14.40 10.55 -4.75
C VAL A 260 -15.33 9.43 -5.21
N THR A 261 -16.22 9.69 -6.18
CA THR A 261 -17.33 8.81 -6.56
C THR A 261 -17.23 8.21 -7.95
N SER A 262 -16.43 8.77 -8.86
CA SER A 262 -16.22 8.13 -10.16
C SER A 262 -15.27 6.96 -10.01
N ALA A 263 -15.70 5.74 -10.33
CA ALA A 263 -14.78 4.82 -10.97
C ALA A 263 -14.52 5.41 -12.36
N SER A 264 -13.29 5.82 -12.67
CA SER A 264 -12.96 6.34 -13.99
C SER A 264 -13.53 5.40 -15.09
N PRO A 265 -14.33 5.90 -16.05
CA PRO A 265 -14.94 5.07 -17.10
C PRO A 265 -13.92 4.48 -18.08
N THR A 266 -12.64 4.86 -17.99
CA THR A 266 -11.68 4.72 -19.09
C THR A 266 -10.73 3.52 -18.98
N LEU A 267 -10.93 2.58 -18.06
CA LEU A 267 -10.10 1.38 -17.99
C LEU A 267 -10.95 0.10 -17.96
N ARG A 268 -11.43 -0.28 -19.15
CA ARG A 268 -11.65 -1.68 -19.53
C ARG A 268 -10.39 -2.19 -20.23
#